data_AF-A0A1K0GBC9-F1
#
_entry.id   AF-A0A1K0GBC9-F1
#
_cell.length_a   1.000
_cell.length_b   1.000
_cell.length_c   1.000
_cell.angle_alpha   90.00
_cell.angle_beta   90.00
_cell.angle_gamma   90.00
#
_symmetry.space_group_name_H-M   'P 1'
#
loop_
_entity.id
_entity.type
_entity.pdbx_description
1 polymer ?
#
loop_
_entity_poly.entity_id
_entity_poly.type
_entity_poly.pdbx_seq_one_letter_code
_entity_poly.pdbx_strand_id
1 'polypeptide(L)'
;MLIQELLPLVGDAKTVVEVSDSGETLKELLRAPASSAYRKYVPGGEKMDPDTVVVAFVGPRPETHVDAETVAPALRELPVGGRALLLLGWAVPDLPYHRLLDELVTAGCQVLQVVPLDKVSRHGAHCAVLAARVDRLAPLRTHLSDTPVALDEETPDLRALLRLTGEYVFGDLLSRPLRRKLAETADRVKEQDERIRHLEKEIKARDAAVTAAESRVARARKEAADLRASTSFRVGATVVQGARRPTRAIVSVPVGLVRIWRKRDKSGGRPGQ
;
A
#
# COMPACT_ATOMS: atom_id res chain seq x y z
N MET A 1 5.43 13.27 6.79
CA MET A 1 5.67 14.40 7.71
C MET A 1 5.52 15.73 6.98
N LEU A 2 5.00 16.76 7.65
CA LEU A 2 4.94 18.13 7.12
C LEU A 2 6.20 18.91 7.50
N ILE A 3 6.59 19.92 6.71
CA ILE A 3 7.80 20.72 6.98
C ILE A 3 7.73 21.42 8.34
N GLN A 4 6.55 21.89 8.74
CA GLN A 4 6.30 22.53 10.04
C GLN A 4 6.52 21.61 11.25
N GLU A 5 6.56 20.29 11.04
CA GLU A 5 6.80 19.30 12.10
C GLU A 5 8.30 18.99 12.27
N LEU A 6 9.17 19.56 11.42
CA LEU A 6 10.61 19.33 11.47
C LEU A 6 11.30 20.13 12.58
N LEU A 7 10.86 21.35 12.86
CA LEU A 7 11.56 22.24 13.80
C LEU A 7 11.64 21.67 15.23
N PRO A 8 10.58 21.03 15.78
CA PRO A 8 10.67 20.34 17.07
C PRO A 8 11.71 19.21 17.10
N LEU A 9 12.03 18.59 15.95
CA LEU A 9 13.07 17.55 15.86
C LEU A 9 14.48 18.14 15.98
N VAL A 10 14.62 19.45 15.75
CA VAL A 10 15.89 20.17 15.88
C VAL A 10 16.16 20.67 17.32
N GLY A 11 15.24 20.44 18.26
CA GLY A 11 15.44 20.75 19.69
C GLY A 11 15.18 22.23 20.04
N ASP A 12 15.77 22.71 21.13
CA ASP A 12 15.58 24.07 21.68
C ASP A 12 16.38 25.14 20.90
N ALA A 13 16.28 25.12 19.57
CA ALA A 13 17.00 26.04 18.70
C ALA A 13 16.56 27.50 18.92
N LYS A 14 17.50 28.35 19.35
CA LYS A 14 17.23 29.79 19.53
C LYS A 14 17.54 30.60 18.28
N THR A 15 18.44 30.10 17.43
CA THR A 15 18.90 30.82 16.24
C THR A 15 18.77 29.93 15.01
N VAL A 16 18.17 30.47 13.95
CA VAL A 16 18.05 29.83 12.64
C VAL A 16 18.90 30.61 11.65
N VAL A 17 19.88 29.93 11.05
CA VAL A 17 20.78 30.49 10.05
C VAL A 17 20.45 29.89 8.69
N GLU A 18 19.96 30.70 7.77
CA GLU A 18 19.59 30.27 6.42
C GLU A 18 20.76 30.43 5.44
N VAL A 19 21.12 29.38 4.70
CA VAL A 19 22.16 29.45 3.65
C VAL A 19 21.57 29.69 2.26
N SER A 20 20.35 29.24 2.01
CA SER A 20 19.67 29.49 0.73
C SER A 20 19.25 30.95 0.59
N ASP A 21 19.14 31.42 -0.65
CA ASP A 21 18.55 32.73 -0.94
C ASP A 21 17.03 32.63 -1.10
N SER A 22 16.35 31.94 -0.18
CA SER A 22 14.90 31.72 -0.29
C SER A 22 14.04 32.89 0.24
N GLY A 23 14.70 33.94 0.76
CA GLY A 23 14.03 35.07 1.40
C GLY A 23 13.36 34.67 2.71
N GLU A 24 12.13 35.12 2.96
CA GLU A 24 11.39 34.71 4.16
C GLU A 24 10.68 33.36 4.01
N THR A 25 10.82 32.69 2.86
CA THR A 25 10.12 31.43 2.56
C THR A 25 10.42 30.32 3.58
N LEU A 26 11.70 30.08 3.88
CA LEU A 26 12.10 29.05 4.84
C LEU A 26 11.63 29.37 6.25
N LYS A 27 11.67 30.65 6.64
CA LYS A 27 11.15 31.16 7.92
C LYS A 27 9.66 30.87 8.07
N GLU A 28 8.87 31.14 7.04
CA GLU A 28 7.42 30.87 7.02
C GLU A 28 7.10 29.37 7.07
N LEU A 29 7.81 28.56 6.28
CA LEU A 29 7.57 27.12 6.17
C LEU A 29 7.92 26.34 7.44
N LEU A 30 9.01 26.73 8.10
CA LEU A 30 9.44 26.10 9.34
C LEU A 30 8.60 26.53 10.55
N ARG A 31 7.79 27.59 10.40
CA ARG A 31 7.04 28.23 11.50
C ARG A 31 7.91 28.42 12.74
N ALA A 32 9.10 28.98 12.52
CA ALA A 32 10.04 29.24 13.61
C ALA A 32 9.34 30.05 14.72
N PRO A 33 9.53 29.71 16.02
CA PRO A 33 8.98 30.47 17.13
C PRO A 33 9.32 31.95 16.97
N ALA A 34 8.40 32.84 17.33
CA ALA A 34 8.65 34.28 17.28
C ALA A 34 9.84 34.73 18.15
N SER A 35 10.23 33.90 19.12
CA SER A 35 11.39 34.08 19.99
C SER A 35 12.73 33.67 19.35
N SER A 36 12.71 32.97 18.21
CA SER A 36 13.92 32.50 17.55
C SER A 36 14.47 33.57 16.59
N ALA A 37 15.76 33.88 16.70
CA ALA A 37 16.43 34.79 15.78
C ALA A 37 16.59 34.11 14.42
N TYR A 38 16.23 34.81 13.34
CA TYR A 38 16.38 34.33 11.97
C TYR A 38 17.35 35.24 11.22
N ARG A 39 18.43 34.67 10.67
CA ARG A 39 19.41 35.43 9.88
C ARG A 39 19.91 34.63 8.69
N LYS A 40 20.38 35.34 7.65
CA LYS A 40 21.10 34.72 6.54
C LYS A 40 22.55 34.41 6.94
N TYR A 41 23.08 33.33 6.41
CA TYR A 41 24.48 32.95 6.55
C TYR A 41 25.36 33.92 5.77
N VAL A 42 26.40 34.41 6.44
CA VAL A 42 27.47 35.21 5.83
C VAL A 42 28.78 34.52 6.20
N PRO A 43 29.58 34.03 5.25
CA PRO A 43 30.84 33.36 5.54
C PRO A 43 31.77 34.24 6.37
N GLY A 44 32.33 33.69 7.47
CA GLY A 44 33.19 34.45 8.38
C GLY A 44 32.48 35.59 9.13
N GLY A 45 31.15 35.58 9.15
CA GLY A 45 30.34 36.55 9.88
C GLY A 45 30.28 36.26 11.39
N GLU A 46 29.13 36.55 11.99
CA GLU A 46 28.91 36.28 13.42
C GLU A 46 28.94 34.77 13.71
N LYS A 47 29.73 34.40 14.73
CA LYS A 47 29.94 33.02 15.17
C LYS A 47 28.61 32.33 15.50
N MET A 48 28.50 31.05 15.16
CA MET A 48 27.33 30.26 15.50
C MET A 48 27.44 29.72 16.93
N ASP A 49 26.34 29.86 17.69
CA ASP A 49 26.21 29.29 19.02
C ASP A 49 25.70 27.84 18.97
N PRO A 50 25.90 27.03 20.03
CA PRO A 50 25.46 25.63 20.07
C PRO A 50 23.96 25.39 19.85
N ASP A 51 23.12 26.40 20.13
CA ASP A 51 21.67 26.41 19.90
C ASP A 51 21.27 26.97 18.52
N THR A 52 22.24 27.03 17.60
CA THR A 52 22.04 27.42 16.21
C THR A 52 21.68 26.22 15.34
N VAL A 53 20.71 26.45 14.45
CA VAL A 53 20.33 25.53 13.39
C VAL A 53 20.62 26.15 12.04
N VAL A 54 21.46 25.49 11.26
CA VAL A 54 21.67 25.82 9.85
C VAL A 54 20.54 25.21 9.01
N VAL A 55 19.87 26.02 8.20
CA VAL A 55 18.80 25.57 7.31
C VAL A 55 19.08 25.95 5.87
N ALA A 56 18.73 25.06 4.93
CA ALA A 56 18.88 25.35 3.51
C ALA A 56 17.91 24.51 2.68
N PHE A 57 17.43 25.08 1.56
CA PHE A 57 16.92 24.29 0.45
C PHE A 57 18.08 23.82 -0.42
N VAL A 58 18.28 22.52 -0.54
CA VAL A 58 19.37 21.92 -1.33
C VAL A 58 18.76 21.10 -2.44
N GLY A 59 19.09 21.35 -3.70
CA GLY A 59 18.32 20.76 -4.79
C GLY A 59 18.62 21.29 -6.19
N PRO A 60 17.94 20.75 -7.21
CA PRO A 60 18.24 21.00 -8.61
C PRO A 60 17.64 22.31 -9.14
N ARG A 61 16.88 23.08 -8.35
CA ARG A 61 16.21 24.32 -8.78
C ARG A 61 17.01 25.56 -8.37
N PRO A 62 17.90 26.09 -9.23
CA PRO A 62 18.82 27.17 -8.86
C PRO A 62 18.11 28.46 -8.41
N GLU A 63 16.85 28.66 -8.80
CA GLU A 63 16.03 29.80 -8.37
C GLU A 63 15.62 29.78 -6.89
N THR A 64 15.65 28.61 -6.23
CA THR A 64 15.18 28.45 -4.84
C THR A 64 16.07 27.54 -4.00
N HIS A 65 16.92 26.75 -4.63
CA HIS A 65 17.79 25.75 -4.01
C HIS A 65 19.24 26.14 -4.22
N VAL A 66 20.07 25.76 -3.26
CA VAL A 66 21.54 25.85 -3.36
C VAL A 66 22.15 24.47 -3.55
N ASP A 67 23.38 24.42 -4.03
CA ASP A 67 24.15 23.18 -4.11
C ASP A 67 24.67 22.77 -2.73
N ALA A 68 24.98 21.48 -2.57
CA ALA A 68 25.51 20.94 -1.31
C ALA A 68 26.83 21.64 -0.90
N GLU A 69 27.68 21.95 -1.88
CA GLU A 69 28.95 22.66 -1.69
C GLU A 69 28.76 24.08 -1.13
N THR A 70 27.66 24.75 -1.47
CA THR A 70 27.32 26.09 -0.97
C THR A 70 26.94 26.05 0.52
N VAL A 71 26.41 24.93 1.00
CA VAL A 71 26.06 24.74 2.41
C VAL A 71 27.28 24.38 3.26
N ALA A 72 28.31 23.78 2.65
CA ALA A 72 29.47 23.25 3.34
C ALA A 72 30.21 24.25 4.26
N PRO A 73 30.43 25.53 3.88
CA PRO A 73 31.05 26.51 4.79
C PRO A 73 30.25 26.69 6.08
N ALA A 74 28.92 26.82 5.99
CA ALA A 74 28.05 26.97 7.16
C ALA A 74 28.11 25.74 8.07
N LEU A 75 28.17 24.54 7.49
CA LEU A 75 28.29 23.29 8.26
C LEU A 75 29.65 23.18 8.97
N ARG A 76 30.72 23.72 8.40
CA ARG A 76 32.06 23.72 9.02
C ARG A 76 32.17 24.73 10.16
N GLU A 77 31.43 25.83 10.11
CA GLU A 77 31.36 26.84 11.16
C GLU A 77 30.44 26.46 12.32
N LEU A 78 29.60 25.42 12.17
CA LEU A 78 28.77 24.91 13.26
C LEU A 78 29.64 24.43 14.44
N PRO A 79 29.37 24.86 15.68
CA PRO A 79 29.99 24.29 16.86
C PRO A 79 29.53 22.83 17.04
N VAL A 80 30.32 22.05 17.78
CA VAL A 80 29.92 20.69 18.19
C VAL A 80 28.58 20.76 18.94
N GLY A 81 27.64 19.90 18.57
CA GLY A 81 26.26 19.90 19.05
C GLY A 81 25.30 20.77 18.21
N GLY A 82 25.82 21.69 17.40
CA GLY A 82 25.05 22.48 16.45
C GLY A 82 24.39 21.59 15.39
N ARG A 83 23.22 22.01 14.90
CA ARG A 83 22.38 21.17 14.03
C ARG A 83 22.20 21.77 12.65
N ALA A 84 21.92 20.92 11.69
CA ALA A 84 21.58 21.30 10.33
C ALA A 84 20.28 20.61 9.90
N LEU A 85 19.40 21.36 9.25
CA LEU A 85 18.17 20.88 8.64
C LEU A 85 18.19 21.24 7.14
N LEU A 86 18.43 20.25 6.30
CA LEU A 86 18.51 20.42 4.85
C LEU A 86 17.22 19.92 4.21
N LEU A 87 16.50 20.79 3.50
CA LEU A 87 15.30 20.45 2.74
C LEU A 87 15.70 20.11 1.31
N LEU A 88 15.52 18.86 0.91
CA LEU A 88 16.07 18.31 -0.32
C LEU A 88 15.06 18.38 -1.47
N GLY A 89 15.49 18.97 -2.58
CA GLY A 89 14.69 19.21 -3.78
C GLY A 89 14.57 18.04 -4.75
N TRP A 90 15.32 16.95 -4.52
CA TRP A 90 15.28 15.77 -5.37
C TRP A 90 14.21 14.79 -4.91
N ALA A 91 13.53 14.15 -5.86
CA ALA A 91 12.75 12.96 -5.55
C ALA A 91 13.66 11.91 -4.89
N VAL A 92 13.12 11.17 -3.92
CA VAL A 92 13.88 10.17 -3.16
C VAL A 92 14.68 9.19 -4.05
N PRO A 93 14.15 8.66 -5.17
CA PRO A 93 14.91 7.77 -6.06
C PRO A 93 16.09 8.43 -6.77
N ASP A 94 16.01 9.74 -7.01
CA ASP A 94 16.99 10.51 -7.79
C ASP A 94 17.96 11.29 -6.89
N LEU A 95 17.90 11.04 -5.57
CA LEU A 95 18.67 11.81 -4.59
C LEU A 95 20.17 11.54 -4.75
N PRO A 96 21.01 12.55 -5.05
CA PRO A 96 22.46 12.40 -5.10
C PRO A 96 23.05 12.36 -3.67
N TYR A 97 22.63 11.39 -2.86
CA TYR A 97 22.95 11.33 -1.44
C TYR A 97 24.46 11.29 -1.16
N HIS A 98 25.26 10.70 -2.06
CA HIS A 98 26.71 10.65 -1.93
C HIS A 98 27.33 12.05 -1.86
N ARG A 99 26.89 12.99 -2.71
CA ARG A 99 27.42 14.37 -2.72
C ARG A 99 27.05 15.14 -1.45
N LEU A 100 25.81 14.98 -0.99
CA LEU A 100 25.39 15.56 0.29
C LEU A 100 26.17 14.97 1.47
N LEU A 101 26.36 13.65 1.45
CA LEU A 101 27.08 12.95 2.50
C LEU A 101 28.56 13.33 2.51
N ASP A 102 29.19 13.53 1.36
CA ASP A 102 30.57 14.02 1.25
C ASP A 102 30.75 15.34 2.00
N GLU A 103 29.86 16.31 1.78
CA GLU A 103 29.94 17.62 2.46
C GLU A 103 29.64 17.53 3.95
N LEU A 104 28.63 16.75 4.35
CA LEU A 104 28.29 16.52 5.75
C LEU A 104 29.45 15.85 6.51
N VAL A 105 30.02 14.78 5.95
CA VAL A 105 31.14 14.05 6.55
C VAL A 105 32.38 14.92 6.62
N THR A 106 32.68 15.68 5.57
CA THR A 106 33.82 16.62 5.54
C THR A 106 33.63 17.74 6.58
N ALA A 107 32.39 18.16 6.82
CA ALA A 107 32.02 19.09 7.87
C ALA A 107 31.79 18.40 9.24
N GLY A 108 32.25 17.16 9.46
CA GLY A 108 32.14 16.47 10.74
C GLY A 108 30.71 16.33 11.27
N CYS A 109 29.73 16.33 10.36
CA CYS A 109 28.31 16.26 10.69
C CYS A 109 27.82 14.82 10.54
N GLN A 110 27.18 14.31 11.58
CA GLN A 110 26.48 13.04 11.56
C GLN A 110 25.05 13.25 11.05
N VAL A 111 24.64 12.43 10.09
CA VAL A 111 23.24 12.34 9.69
C VAL A 111 22.48 11.61 10.79
N LEU A 112 21.62 12.34 11.50
CA LEU A 112 20.80 11.79 12.56
C LEU A 112 19.55 11.13 12.01
N GLN A 113 18.97 11.73 10.96
CA GLN A 113 17.69 11.29 10.42
C GLN A 113 17.48 11.81 9.00
N VAL A 114 16.82 11.01 8.17
CA VAL A 114 16.32 11.45 6.85
C VAL A 114 14.85 11.10 6.75
N VAL A 115 14.01 12.10 6.46
CA VAL A 115 12.56 11.98 6.55
C VAL A 115 11.91 12.34 5.23
N PRO A 116 11.08 11.47 4.63
CA PRO A 116 10.29 11.83 3.47
C PRO A 116 9.19 12.84 3.86
N LEU A 117 8.95 13.80 2.97
CA LEU A 117 7.86 14.77 3.11
C LEU A 117 6.62 14.23 2.38
N ASP A 118 5.46 14.25 3.04
CA ASP A 118 4.24 13.63 2.49
C ASP A 118 3.67 14.45 1.33
N LYS A 119 3.93 15.75 1.33
CA LYS A 119 3.55 16.68 0.28
C LYS A 119 4.80 17.37 -0.22
N VAL A 120 5.00 17.32 -1.54
CA VAL A 120 5.99 18.16 -2.19
C VAL A 120 5.61 19.60 -1.88
N SER A 121 6.49 20.32 -1.20
CA SER A 121 6.23 21.71 -0.88
C SER A 121 6.09 22.51 -2.18
N ARG A 122 5.45 23.69 -2.12
CA ARG A 122 5.44 24.62 -3.27
C ARG A 122 6.87 24.92 -3.78
N HIS A 123 7.86 24.76 -2.90
CA HIS A 123 9.28 24.98 -3.14
C HIS A 123 10.04 23.70 -3.51
N GLY A 124 9.32 22.62 -3.85
CA GLY A 124 9.89 21.41 -4.44
C GLY A 124 10.68 20.52 -3.49
N ALA A 125 10.52 20.65 -2.16
CA ALA A 125 11.19 19.75 -1.23
C ALA A 125 10.45 18.41 -1.10
N HIS A 126 11.18 17.31 -1.18
CA HIS A 126 10.68 15.93 -1.15
C HIS A 126 11.12 15.16 0.10
N CYS A 127 12.27 15.50 0.68
CA CYS A 127 12.75 14.93 1.93
C CYS A 127 13.53 15.96 2.73
N ALA A 128 13.74 15.68 4.02
CA ALA A 128 14.51 16.52 4.92
C ALA A 128 15.62 15.68 5.58
N VAL A 129 16.81 16.26 5.68
CA VAL A 129 17.96 15.67 6.39
C VAL A 129 18.17 16.47 7.66
N LEU A 130 18.16 15.78 8.79
CA LEU A 130 18.62 16.30 10.07
C LEU A 130 20.03 15.79 10.32
N ALA A 131 20.96 16.70 10.52
CA ALA A 131 22.33 16.39 10.87
C ALA A 131 22.79 17.20 12.08
N ALA A 132 23.83 16.74 12.76
CA ALA A 132 24.47 17.46 13.85
C ALA A 132 25.98 17.40 13.73
N ARG A 133 26.66 18.51 14.03
CA ARG A 133 28.11 18.51 14.16
C ARG A 133 28.49 17.71 15.40
N VAL A 134 29.38 16.74 15.24
CA VAL A 134 29.80 15.86 16.33
C VAL A 134 31.31 15.74 16.41
N ASP A 135 31.82 15.51 17.61
CA ASP A 135 33.20 15.11 17.89
C ASP A 135 33.33 13.59 18.14
N ARG A 136 32.22 12.95 18.52
CA ARG A 136 32.04 11.51 18.68
C ARG A 136 30.68 11.12 18.14
N LEU A 137 30.53 9.89 17.64
CA LEU A 137 29.24 9.42 17.16
C LEU A 137 28.16 9.58 18.24
N ALA A 138 27.15 10.38 17.93
CA ALA A 138 25.92 10.40 18.68
C ALA A 138 25.15 9.11 18.38
N PRO A 139 24.35 8.61 19.32
CA PRO A 139 23.51 7.47 19.02
C PRO A 139 22.48 7.80 17.96
N LEU A 140 22.34 6.91 16.98
CA LEU A 140 21.31 7.03 15.96
C LEU A 140 19.95 6.75 16.60
N ARG A 141 19.00 7.67 16.43
CA ARG A 141 17.60 7.42 16.75
C ARG A 141 16.97 6.70 15.57
N THR A 142 16.46 5.49 15.80
CA THR A 142 15.73 4.77 14.77
C THR A 142 14.24 4.95 14.97
N HIS A 143 13.48 5.07 13.89
CA HIS A 143 12.02 5.18 13.97
C HIS A 143 11.30 3.94 14.52
N LEU A 144 12.04 2.83 14.71
CA LEU A 144 11.52 1.57 15.23
C LEU A 144 11.88 1.38 16.71
N SER A 145 12.81 2.18 17.24
CA SER A 145 13.29 2.10 18.61
C SER A 145 13.97 3.41 18.98
N ASP A 146 13.49 4.06 20.05
CA ASP A 146 14.16 5.20 20.69
C ASP A 146 15.47 4.80 21.38
N THR A 147 15.83 3.50 21.34
CA THR A 147 17.02 2.99 22.00
C THR A 147 18.26 3.37 21.18
N PRO A 148 19.21 4.12 21.76
CA PRO A 148 20.44 4.51 21.10
C PRO A 148 21.28 3.28 20.67
N VAL A 149 21.73 3.24 19.41
CA VAL A 149 22.75 2.26 18.97
C VAL A 149 24.13 2.80 19.30
N ALA A 150 24.87 2.13 20.20
CA ALA A 150 26.27 2.43 20.51
C ALA A 150 27.21 1.64 19.59
N LEU A 151 28.29 2.28 19.13
CA LEU A 151 29.36 1.64 18.37
C LEU A 151 30.60 1.55 19.30
N ASP A 152 31.19 0.36 19.42
CA ASP A 152 32.31 0.07 20.33
C ASP A 152 33.60 0.87 20.01
N GLU A 153 34.43 1.08 21.04
CA GLU A 153 35.57 2.02 21.10
C GLU A 153 36.82 1.61 20.28
N GLU A 154 36.81 0.48 19.57
CA GLU A 154 37.88 0.14 18.61
C GLU A 154 37.67 0.92 17.31
N THR A 155 37.95 2.23 17.37
CA THR A 155 37.49 3.19 16.36
C THR A 155 38.29 3.13 15.05
N PRO A 156 37.64 2.81 13.91
CA PRO A 156 38.04 3.40 12.63
C PRO A 156 37.93 4.93 12.70
N ASP A 157 38.62 5.61 11.77
CA ASP A 157 38.56 7.08 11.60
C ASP A 157 37.11 7.60 11.71
N LEU A 158 36.87 8.64 12.52
CA LEU A 158 35.55 9.26 12.72
C LEU A 158 34.89 9.57 11.38
N ARG A 159 35.67 10.00 10.39
CA ARG A 159 35.16 10.27 9.04
C ARG A 159 34.54 9.04 8.39
N ALA A 160 35.16 7.87 8.53
CA ALA A 160 34.65 6.61 8.03
C ALA A 160 33.37 6.18 8.77
N LEU A 161 33.30 6.43 10.08
CA LEU A 161 32.12 6.17 10.89
C LEU A 161 30.93 7.06 10.50
N LEU A 162 31.16 8.36 10.30
CA LEU A 162 30.15 9.30 9.81
C LEU A 162 29.66 8.92 8.40
N ARG A 163 30.56 8.45 7.55
CA ARG A 163 30.24 7.93 6.22
C ARG A 163 29.30 6.72 6.30
N LEU A 164 29.71 5.69 7.05
CA LEU A 164 28.96 4.44 7.18
C LEU A 164 27.56 4.68 7.79
N THR A 165 27.49 5.49 8.84
CA THR A 165 26.22 5.84 9.47
C THR A 165 25.31 6.65 8.54
N GLY A 166 25.86 7.61 7.80
CA GLY A 166 25.11 8.36 6.80
C GLY A 166 24.58 7.48 5.67
N GLU A 167 25.42 6.59 5.13
CA GLU A 167 25.01 5.62 4.10
C GLU A 167 23.88 4.71 4.60
N TYR A 168 23.96 4.25 5.85
CA TYR A 168 22.91 3.45 6.47
C TYR A 168 21.58 4.22 6.55
N VAL A 169 21.58 5.47 7.03
CA VAL A 169 20.36 6.27 7.17
C VAL A 169 19.75 6.61 5.81
N PHE A 170 20.56 6.97 4.81
CA PHE A 170 20.07 7.19 3.44
C PHE A 170 19.57 5.90 2.78
N GLY A 171 20.21 4.76 3.05
CA GLY A 171 19.75 3.45 2.58
C GLY A 171 18.39 3.04 3.17
N ASP A 172 18.12 3.38 4.44
CA ASP A 172 16.82 3.12 5.05
C ASP A 172 15.70 3.92 4.36
N LEU A 173 15.97 5.18 3.96
CA LEU A 173 15.03 6.02 3.21
C LEU A 173 14.56 5.35 1.91
N LEU A 174 15.47 4.71 1.18
CA LEU A 174 15.18 4.06 -0.11
C LEU A 174 14.46 2.71 0.06
N SER A 175 14.90 1.91 1.04
CA SER A 175 14.41 0.53 1.23
C SER A 175 13.05 0.46 1.93
N ARG A 176 12.70 1.46 2.75
CA ARG A 176 11.49 1.40 3.60
C ARG A 176 10.17 1.60 2.85
N PRO A 177 10.03 2.55 1.89
CA PRO A 177 8.82 2.65 1.07
C PRO A 177 8.57 1.38 0.25
N LEU A 178 9.66 0.74 -0.22
CA LEU A 178 9.59 -0.53 -0.95
C LEU A 178 9.12 -1.67 -0.04
N ARG A 179 9.67 -1.78 1.18
CA ARG A 179 9.21 -2.77 2.17
C ARG A 179 7.74 -2.59 2.54
N ARG A 180 7.27 -1.35 2.70
CA ARG A 180 5.86 -1.06 2.97
C ARG A 180 4.95 -1.46 1.81
N LYS A 181 5.30 -1.08 0.57
CA LYS A 181 4.54 -1.48 -0.63
C LYS A 181 4.52 -2.99 -0.81
N LEU A 182 5.62 -3.67 -0.50
CA LEU A 182 5.69 -5.13 -0.54
C LEU A 182 4.74 -5.77 0.47
N ALA A 183 4.69 -5.26 1.70
CA ALA A 183 3.75 -5.72 2.72
C ALA A 183 2.29 -5.49 2.31
N GLU A 184 1.95 -4.27 1.86
CA GLU A 184 0.60 -3.93 1.37
C GLU A 184 0.18 -4.82 0.18
N THR A 185 1.12 -5.16 -0.71
CA THR A 185 0.85 -6.06 -1.84
C THR A 185 0.67 -7.50 -1.37
N ALA A 186 1.47 -7.97 -0.42
CA ALA A 186 1.34 -9.29 0.16
C ALA A 186 -0.02 -9.48 0.87
N ASP A 187 -0.48 -8.49 1.62
CA ASP A 187 -1.80 -8.51 2.26
C ASP A 187 -2.94 -8.59 1.24
N ARG A 188 -2.84 -7.83 0.13
CA ARG A 188 -3.83 -7.88 -0.96
C ARG A 188 -3.85 -9.25 -1.66
N VAL A 189 -2.69 -9.87 -1.87
CA VAL A 189 -2.61 -11.22 -2.46
C VAL A 189 -3.28 -12.24 -1.53
N LYS A 190 -3.03 -12.14 -0.22
CA LYS A 190 -3.65 -13.02 0.77
C LYS A 190 -5.19 -12.88 0.78
N GLU A 191 -5.70 -11.65 0.75
CA GLU A 191 -7.14 -11.39 0.68
C GLU A 191 -7.77 -11.97 -0.61
N GLN A 192 -7.07 -11.84 -1.75
CA GLN A 192 -7.51 -12.42 -3.01
C GLN A 192 -7.53 -13.95 -2.97
N ASP A 193 -6.52 -14.59 -2.38
CA ASP A 193 -6.47 -16.05 -2.24
C ASP A 193 -7.61 -16.57 -1.35
N GLU A 194 -7.91 -15.88 -0.24
CA GLU A 194 -9.05 -16.21 0.62
C GLU A 194 -10.38 -16.09 -0.13
N ARG A 195 -10.54 -15.05 -0.95
CA ARG A 195 -11.73 -14.85 -1.78
C ARG A 195 -11.87 -15.90 -2.88
N ILE A 196 -10.77 -16.29 -3.53
CA ILE A 196 -10.76 -17.37 -4.53
C ILE A 196 -11.23 -18.68 -3.87
N ARG A 197 -10.65 -19.05 -2.72
CA ARG A 197 -11.05 -20.27 -1.99
C ARG A 197 -12.53 -20.25 -1.57
N HIS A 198 -13.05 -19.08 -1.19
CA HIS A 198 -14.47 -18.93 -0.88
C HIS A 198 -15.35 -19.18 -2.12
N LEU A 199 -15.02 -18.52 -3.23
CA LEU A 199 -15.76 -18.68 -4.49
C LEU A 199 -15.68 -20.11 -5.04
N GLU A 200 -14.54 -20.78 -4.92
CA GLU A 200 -14.40 -22.19 -5.31
C GLU A 200 -15.33 -23.10 -4.50
N LYS A 201 -15.51 -22.84 -3.20
CA LYS A 201 -16.47 -23.57 -2.37
C LYS A 201 -17.91 -23.30 -2.81
N GLU A 202 -18.25 -22.04 -3.10
CA GLU A 202 -19.58 -21.67 -3.59
C GLU A 202 -19.89 -22.31 -4.95
N ILE A 203 -18.94 -22.31 -5.89
CA ILE A 203 -19.09 -22.95 -7.20
C ILE A 203 -19.33 -24.44 -7.01
N LYS A 204 -18.51 -25.14 -6.21
CA LYS A 204 -18.70 -26.57 -5.92
C LYS A 204 -20.08 -26.86 -5.30
N ALA A 205 -20.54 -26.01 -4.38
CA ALA A 205 -21.86 -26.16 -3.77
C ALA A 205 -22.99 -25.94 -4.78
N ARG A 206 -22.85 -24.95 -5.67
CA ARG A 206 -23.82 -24.68 -6.74
C ARG A 206 -23.85 -25.81 -7.77
N ASP A 207 -22.70 -26.31 -8.18
CA ASP A 207 -22.62 -27.42 -9.13
C ASP A 207 -23.30 -28.67 -8.57
N ALA A 208 -23.05 -29.01 -7.30
CA ALA A 208 -23.73 -30.11 -6.63
C ALA A 208 -25.26 -29.90 -6.57
N ALA A 209 -25.73 -28.69 -6.29
CA ALA A 209 -27.15 -28.35 -6.25
C ALA A 209 -27.80 -28.44 -7.65
N VAL A 210 -27.09 -28.00 -8.70
CA VAL A 210 -27.54 -28.11 -10.09
C VAL A 210 -27.66 -29.58 -10.48
N THR A 211 -26.64 -30.40 -10.25
CA THR A 211 -26.68 -31.85 -10.54
C THR A 211 -27.81 -32.55 -9.77
N ALA A 212 -28.07 -32.16 -8.52
CA ALA A 212 -29.19 -32.68 -7.73
C ALA A 212 -30.56 -32.22 -8.29
N ALA A 213 -30.66 -31.00 -8.83
CA ALA A 213 -31.88 -30.52 -9.48
C ALA A 213 -32.11 -31.25 -10.81
N GLU A 214 -31.08 -31.42 -11.62
CA GLU A 214 -31.15 -32.14 -12.91
C GLU A 214 -31.58 -33.60 -12.72
N SER A 215 -31.02 -34.30 -11.75
CA SER A 215 -31.41 -35.69 -11.46
C SER A 215 -32.87 -35.81 -10.99
N ARG A 216 -33.36 -34.85 -10.19
CA ARG A 216 -34.79 -34.78 -9.79
C ARG A 216 -35.70 -34.52 -10.98
N VAL A 217 -35.33 -33.60 -11.87
CA VAL A 217 -36.10 -33.32 -13.09
C VAL A 217 -36.12 -34.54 -14.01
N ALA A 218 -35.00 -35.23 -14.18
CA ALA A 218 -34.93 -36.46 -14.96
C ALA A 218 -35.84 -37.55 -14.40
N ARG A 219 -35.83 -37.75 -13.07
CA ARG A 219 -36.72 -38.71 -12.39
C ARG A 219 -38.19 -38.34 -12.56
N ALA A 220 -38.56 -37.09 -12.29
CA ALA A 220 -39.94 -36.63 -12.44
C ALA A 220 -40.44 -36.76 -13.90
N ARG A 221 -39.57 -36.49 -14.89
CA ARG A 221 -39.89 -36.71 -16.31
C ARG A 221 -40.14 -38.18 -16.62
N LYS A 222 -39.33 -39.10 -16.06
CA LYS A 222 -39.52 -40.54 -16.21
C LYS A 222 -40.83 -41.01 -15.58
N GLU A 223 -41.10 -40.62 -14.34
CA GLU A 223 -42.35 -40.96 -13.63
C GLU A 223 -43.58 -40.40 -14.36
N ALA A 224 -43.51 -39.17 -14.88
CA ALA A 224 -44.58 -38.59 -15.68
C ALA A 224 -44.80 -39.36 -16.99
N ALA A 225 -43.73 -39.85 -17.63
CA ALA A 225 -43.83 -40.69 -18.82
C ALA A 225 -44.47 -42.06 -18.50
N ASP A 226 -44.06 -42.69 -17.40
CA ASP A 226 -44.61 -43.98 -16.93
C ASP A 226 -46.09 -43.85 -16.55
N LEU A 227 -46.47 -42.79 -15.84
CA LEU A 227 -47.87 -42.48 -15.52
C LEU A 227 -48.70 -42.26 -16.79
N ARG A 228 -48.17 -41.51 -17.77
CA ARG A 228 -48.83 -41.33 -19.08
C ARG A 228 -48.93 -42.62 -19.89
N ALA A 229 -48.03 -43.57 -19.66
CA ALA A 229 -48.05 -44.88 -20.28
C ALA A 229 -49.07 -45.83 -19.63
N SER A 230 -49.43 -45.62 -18.36
CA SER A 230 -50.39 -46.42 -17.62
C SER A 230 -51.78 -46.43 -18.27
N THR A 231 -52.40 -47.62 -18.30
CA THR A 231 -53.73 -47.84 -18.85
C THR A 231 -54.78 -47.02 -18.11
N SER A 232 -54.71 -46.93 -16.78
CA SER A 232 -55.66 -46.14 -15.97
C SER A 232 -55.60 -44.65 -16.31
N PHE A 233 -54.41 -44.09 -16.53
CA PHE A 233 -54.26 -42.69 -16.96
C PHE A 233 -54.81 -42.48 -18.38
N ARG A 234 -54.52 -43.39 -19.31
CA ARG A 234 -55.02 -43.30 -20.70
C ARG A 234 -56.54 -43.40 -20.76
N VAL A 235 -57.15 -44.26 -19.94
CA VAL A 235 -58.61 -44.38 -19.78
C VAL A 235 -59.18 -43.08 -19.23
N GLY A 236 -58.65 -42.57 -18.11
CA GLY A 236 -59.09 -41.31 -17.51
C GLY A 236 -58.94 -40.11 -18.45
N ALA A 237 -57.81 -40.00 -19.15
CA ALA A 237 -57.58 -38.95 -20.14
C ALA A 237 -58.56 -39.01 -21.32
N THR A 238 -58.92 -40.21 -21.79
CA THR A 238 -59.91 -40.41 -22.86
C THR A 238 -61.31 -39.96 -22.40
N VAL A 239 -61.69 -40.28 -21.15
CA VAL A 239 -62.96 -39.86 -20.55
C VAL A 239 -63.01 -38.34 -20.36
N VAL A 240 -61.96 -37.72 -19.81
CA VAL A 240 -61.89 -36.26 -19.62
C VAL A 240 -61.88 -35.50 -20.95
N GLN A 241 -61.17 -36.01 -21.97
CA GLN A 241 -61.20 -35.42 -23.31
C GLN A 241 -62.59 -35.52 -23.95
N GLY A 242 -63.31 -36.62 -23.74
CA GLY A 242 -64.71 -36.76 -24.12
C GLY A 242 -65.60 -35.75 -23.41
N ALA A 243 -65.46 -35.60 -22.09
CA ALA A 243 -66.23 -34.64 -21.29
C ALA A 243 -66.01 -33.18 -21.74
N ARG A 244 -64.80 -32.83 -22.19
CA ARG A 244 -64.49 -31.49 -22.75
C ARG A 244 -65.02 -31.26 -24.17
N ARG A 245 -65.46 -32.30 -24.88
CA ARG A 245 -65.99 -32.23 -26.26
C ARG A 245 -67.22 -33.13 -26.42
N PRO A 246 -68.36 -32.76 -25.80
CA PRO A 246 -69.51 -33.65 -25.62
C PRO A 246 -70.10 -34.16 -26.94
N THR A 247 -70.13 -33.33 -27.99
CA THR A 247 -70.68 -33.70 -29.31
C THR A 247 -69.92 -34.82 -30.02
N ARG A 248 -68.62 -35.00 -29.73
CA ARG A 248 -67.79 -36.10 -30.27
C ARG A 248 -67.58 -37.23 -29.28
N ALA A 249 -67.99 -37.06 -28.02
CA ALA A 249 -67.71 -37.99 -26.93
C ALA A 249 -68.41 -39.35 -27.12
N ILE A 250 -69.65 -39.33 -27.63
CA ILE A 250 -70.51 -40.52 -27.82
C ILE A 250 -69.81 -41.59 -28.69
N VAL A 251 -69.02 -41.18 -29.67
CA VAL A 251 -68.29 -42.09 -30.57
C VAL A 251 -66.83 -42.26 -30.17
N SER A 252 -66.16 -41.19 -29.77
CA SER A 252 -64.71 -41.20 -29.55
C SER A 252 -64.29 -41.90 -28.25
N VAL A 253 -65.10 -41.82 -27.18
CA VAL A 253 -64.77 -42.43 -25.89
C VAL A 253 -64.84 -43.98 -25.96
N PRO A 254 -65.92 -44.60 -26.47
CA PRO A 254 -65.99 -46.07 -26.58
C PRO A 254 -64.88 -46.64 -27.48
N VAL A 255 -64.63 -46.02 -28.63
CA VAL A 255 -63.57 -46.44 -29.56
C VAL A 255 -62.18 -46.33 -28.91
N GLY A 256 -61.94 -45.26 -28.15
CA GLY A 256 -60.69 -45.07 -27.40
C GLY A 256 -60.48 -46.15 -26.34
N LEU A 257 -61.52 -46.50 -25.58
CA LEU A 257 -61.47 -47.53 -24.54
C LEU A 257 -61.23 -48.93 -25.12
N VAL A 258 -61.92 -49.29 -26.21
CA VAL A 258 -61.71 -50.59 -26.90
C VAL A 258 -60.29 -50.71 -27.44
N ARG A 259 -59.71 -49.63 -27.96
CA ARG A 259 -58.31 -49.61 -28.45
C ARG A 259 -57.31 -49.82 -27.31
N ILE A 260 -57.56 -49.22 -26.13
CA ILE A 260 -56.73 -49.42 -24.94
C ILE A 260 -56.83 -50.88 -24.46
N TRP A 261 -58.04 -51.45 -24.44
CA TRP A 261 -58.29 -52.83 -24.04
C TRP A 261 -57.61 -53.85 -24.98
N ARG A 262 -57.73 -53.71 -26.30
CA ARG A 262 -57.03 -54.59 -27.27
C ARG A 262 -55.50 -54.55 -27.15
N LYS A 263 -54.91 -53.42 -26.75
CA LYS A 263 -53.46 -53.33 -26.55
C LYS A 263 -53.00 -54.03 -25.27
N ARG A 264 -53.85 -54.13 -24.26
CA ARG A 264 -53.60 -54.88 -23.02
C ARG A 264 -53.48 -56.38 -23.28
N ASP A 265 -54.39 -56.95 -24.08
CA ASP A 265 -54.33 -58.38 -24.45
C ASP A 265 -53.05 -58.74 -25.23
N LYS A 266 -52.55 -57.83 -26.08
CA LYS A 266 -51.30 -58.05 -26.82
C LYS A 266 -50.02 -57.96 -25.97
N SER A 267 -50.07 -57.37 -24.79
CA SER A 267 -48.90 -57.19 -23.91
C SER A 267 -48.89 -58.12 -22.70
N GLY A 268 -49.99 -58.82 -22.41
CA GLY A 268 -50.09 -59.83 -21.34
C GLY A 268 -49.83 -61.29 -21.78
N GLY A 269 -49.58 -61.54 -23.06
CA GLY A 269 -49.35 -62.88 -23.60
C GLY A 269 -47.89 -63.32 -23.57
N ARG A 270 -47.32 -63.58 -22.39
CA ARG A 270 -46.15 -64.45 -22.22
C ARG A 270 -46.02 -64.99 -20.78
N PRO A 271 -46.43 -66.24 -20.52
CA PRO A 271 -45.90 -67.04 -19.42
C PRO A 271 -45.00 -68.16 -19.97
N GLY A 272 -43.79 -68.30 -19.43
CA GLY A 272 -42.99 -69.54 -19.48
C GLY A 272 -42.09 -69.76 -20.71
N GLN A 273 -40.82 -69.31 -20.59
CA GLN A 273 -39.61 -70.14 -20.71
C GLN A 273 -38.42 -69.35 -20.18
#